data_AF-A0A925KBI4-F1
#
_entry.id   AF-A0A925KBI4-F1
#
_cell.length_a   1.000
_cell.length_b   1.000
_cell.length_c   1.000
_cell.angle_alpha   90.00
_cell.angle_beta   90.00
_cell.angle_gamma   90.00
#
_symmetry.space_group_name_H-M   'P 1'
#
loop_
_entity.id
_entity.type
_entity.pdbx_description
1 polymer ?
#
loop_
_entity_poly.entity_id
_entity_poly.type
_entity_poly.pdbx_seq_one_letter_code
_entity_poly.pdbx_strand_id
1 'polypeptide(L)'
;HGAPGIVCRMAAAPRTPEWDTLLLQAGALTWRAGPVSKGASLCHGTAGSGFALLKLWRRSGDTVWLDRARTLAMHACGQMERHRAEHGQCRYSLWTGDLGLACLLWNCIAGSDAFPTLDMF
;
A
#
# COMPACT_ATOMS: atom_id res chain seq x y z
N HIS A 1 1.68 -9.32 -7.65
CA HIS A 1 2.82 -8.90 -8.51
C HIS A 1 2.40 -7.76 -9.40
N GLY A 2 3.32 -6.86 -9.75
CA GLY A 2 3.04 -5.70 -10.61
C GLY A 2 3.65 -4.42 -10.07
N ALA A 3 3.15 -3.28 -10.58
CA ALA A 3 3.65 -1.95 -10.27
C ALA A 3 3.79 -1.64 -8.76
N PRO A 4 2.85 -2.02 -7.87
CA PRO A 4 3.01 -1.76 -6.43
C PRO A 4 4.27 -2.38 -5.84
N GLY A 5 4.59 -3.62 -6.24
CA GLY A 5 5.77 -4.33 -5.76
C GLY A 5 7.07 -3.70 -6.25
N ILE A 6 7.10 -3.21 -7.50
CA ILE A 6 8.24 -2.47 -8.06
C ILE A 6 8.47 -1.19 -7.25
N VAL A 7 7.41 -0.42 -6.99
CA VAL A 7 7.50 0.80 -6.18
C VAL A 7 8.01 0.50 -4.78
N CYS A 8 7.43 -0.49 -4.08
CA CYS A 8 7.85 -0.85 -2.73
C CYS A 8 9.32 -1.28 -2.67
N ARG A 9 9.77 -2.13 -3.60
CA ARG A 9 11.14 -2.65 -3.59
C ARG A 9 12.17 -1.60 -4.01
N MET A 10 11.82 -0.73 -4.93
CA MET A 10 12.74 0.24 -5.55
C MET A 10 12.62 1.64 -4.96
N ALA A 11 11.86 1.83 -3.87
CA ALA A 11 11.67 3.13 -3.23
C ALA A 11 12.99 3.83 -2.84
N ALA A 12 14.01 3.05 -2.49
CA ALA A 12 15.36 3.50 -2.13
C ALA A 12 16.34 3.58 -3.31
N ALA A 13 15.91 3.34 -4.55
CA ALA A 13 16.76 3.50 -5.74
C ALA A 13 17.34 4.93 -5.82
N PRO A 14 18.46 5.14 -6.53
CA PRO A 14 19.06 6.48 -6.70
C PRO A 14 18.03 7.53 -7.11
N ARG A 15 18.18 8.76 -6.60
CA ARG A 15 17.33 9.90 -6.98
C ARG A 15 17.84 10.48 -8.30
N THR A 16 17.35 9.94 -9.40
CA THR A 16 17.59 10.45 -10.76
C THR A 16 16.25 10.65 -11.47
N PRO A 17 16.18 11.54 -12.49
CA PRO A 17 14.94 11.77 -13.23
C PRO A 17 14.33 10.48 -13.82
N GLU A 18 15.16 9.53 -14.26
CA GLU A 18 14.72 8.26 -14.84
C GLU A 18 14.06 7.36 -13.79
N TRP A 19 14.70 7.20 -12.62
CA TRP A 19 14.15 6.43 -11.51
C TRP A 19 12.87 7.06 -10.97
N ASP A 20 12.87 8.38 -10.78
CA ASP A 20 11.70 9.10 -10.28
C ASP A 20 10.53 8.99 -11.26
N THR A 21 10.78 9.18 -12.55
CA THR A 21 9.75 9.02 -13.60
C THR A 21 9.16 7.61 -13.60
N LEU A 22 10.01 6.58 -13.57
CA LEU A 22 9.57 5.19 -13.55
C LEU A 22 8.68 4.90 -12.34
N LEU A 23 9.11 5.31 -11.14
CA LEU A 23 8.39 5.03 -9.90
C LEU A 23 7.08 5.81 -9.83
N LEU A 24 7.06 7.08 -10.26
CA LEU A 24 5.84 7.88 -10.34
C LEU A 24 4.85 7.29 -11.35
N GLN A 25 5.32 6.81 -12.50
CA GLN A 25 4.47 6.13 -13.48
C GLN A 25 3.91 4.81 -12.96
N ALA A 26 4.71 4.02 -12.23
CA ALA A 26 4.27 2.79 -11.59
C ALA A 26 3.22 3.06 -10.48
N GLY A 27 3.38 4.12 -9.69
CA GLY A 27 2.37 4.57 -8.73
C GLY A 27 1.09 5.07 -9.38
N ALA A 28 1.22 5.84 -10.47
CA ALA A 28 0.08 6.32 -11.23
C ALA A 28 -0.69 5.14 -11.85
N LEU A 29 0.00 4.12 -12.37
CA LEU A 29 -0.62 2.88 -12.82
C LEU A 29 -1.34 2.16 -11.69
N THR A 30 -0.70 2.04 -10.52
CA THR A 30 -1.30 1.44 -9.31
C THR A 30 -2.59 2.15 -8.93
N TRP A 31 -2.60 3.49 -8.92
CA TRP A 31 -3.78 4.29 -8.61
C TRP A 31 -4.88 4.13 -9.66
N ARG A 32 -4.55 4.22 -10.96
CA ARG A 32 -5.52 4.08 -12.06
C ARG A 32 -6.14 2.69 -12.13
N ALA A 33 -5.40 1.64 -11.79
CA ALA A 33 -5.92 0.27 -11.73
C ALA A 33 -6.97 0.09 -10.62
N GLY A 34 -6.99 1.01 -9.63
CA GLY A 34 -7.92 1.00 -8.53
C GLY A 34 -7.63 -0.08 -7.47
N PRO A 35 -8.47 -0.16 -6.43
CA PRO A 35 -8.38 -1.21 -5.42
C PRO A 35 -8.57 -2.60 -6.03
N VAL A 36 -7.78 -3.58 -5.55
CA VAL A 36 -7.89 -4.95 -6.06
C VAL A 36 -9.10 -5.66 -5.44
N SER A 37 -9.83 -6.44 -6.24
CA SER A 37 -11.01 -7.18 -5.78
C SER A 37 -10.72 -8.29 -4.78
N LYS A 38 -9.47 -8.80 -4.74
CA LYS A 38 -9.04 -9.91 -3.89
C LYS A 38 -9.06 -9.60 -2.37
N GLY A 39 -9.21 -8.32 -2.01
CA GLY A 39 -9.43 -7.89 -0.62
C GLY A 39 -8.30 -7.04 -0.06
N ALA A 40 -8.29 -6.91 1.27
CA ALA A 40 -7.53 -5.90 1.99
C ALA A 40 -6.03 -6.18 2.17
N SER A 41 -5.55 -7.39 1.88
CA SER A 41 -4.24 -7.87 2.33
C SER A 41 -3.02 -7.14 1.72
N LEU A 42 -1.84 -7.45 2.24
CA LEU A 42 -0.61 -6.74 1.87
C LEU A 42 0.14 -7.37 0.67
N CYS A 43 0.16 -8.70 0.55
CA CYS A 43 0.87 -9.40 -0.53
C CYS A 43 0.27 -9.17 -1.92
N HIS A 44 -1.05 -9.12 -2.01
CA HIS A 44 -1.81 -9.03 -3.26
C HIS A 44 -3.20 -8.43 -3.04
N GLY A 45 -3.32 -7.60 -2.02
CA GLY A 45 -4.53 -6.87 -1.68
C GLY A 45 -4.32 -5.36 -1.73
N THR A 46 -5.37 -4.63 -1.40
CA THR A 46 -5.40 -3.16 -1.47
C THR A 46 -4.38 -2.52 -0.52
N ALA A 47 -4.03 -3.16 0.61
CA ALA A 47 -3.03 -2.60 1.51
C ALA A 47 -1.64 -2.53 0.89
N GLY A 48 -1.25 -3.53 0.08
CA GLY A 48 0.01 -3.51 -0.66
C GLY A 48 0.09 -2.34 -1.64
N SER A 49 -1.01 -2.04 -2.34
CA SER A 49 -1.14 -0.86 -3.19
C SER A 49 -1.03 0.44 -2.38
N GLY A 50 -1.69 0.52 -1.21
CA GLY A 50 -1.60 1.68 -0.33
C GLY A 50 -0.16 1.97 0.13
N PHE A 51 0.60 0.93 0.49
CA PHE A 51 2.01 1.08 0.86
C PHE A 51 2.88 1.62 -0.27
N ALA A 52 2.65 1.17 -1.51
CA ALA A 52 3.36 1.73 -2.66
C ALA A 52 3.15 3.25 -2.78
N LEU A 53 1.95 3.74 -2.46
CA LEU A 53 1.66 5.17 -2.49
C LEU A 53 2.32 5.91 -1.30
N LEU A 54 2.41 5.29 -0.11
CA LEU A 54 3.20 5.85 0.99
C LEU A 54 4.69 5.98 0.64
N LYS A 55 5.25 4.97 -0.03
CA LYS A 55 6.64 5.03 -0.55
C LYS A 55 6.83 6.21 -1.50
N LEU A 56 5.89 6.45 -2.40
CA LEU A 56 5.96 7.60 -3.31
C LEU A 56 5.78 8.93 -2.61
N TRP A 57 4.90 9.02 -1.62
CA TRP A 57 4.77 10.21 -0.80
C TRP A 57 6.11 10.56 -0.14
N ARG A 58 6.76 9.60 0.52
CA ARG A 58 8.08 9.83 1.15
C ARG A 58 9.18 10.12 0.14
N ARG A 59 9.10 9.51 -1.04
CA ARG A 59 10.10 9.73 -2.10
C ARG A 59 10.00 11.11 -2.75
N SER A 60 8.79 11.53 -3.10
CA SER A 60 8.53 12.74 -3.88
C SER A 60 8.24 13.98 -3.02
N GLY A 61 7.78 13.79 -1.78
CA GLY A 61 7.26 14.86 -0.93
C GLY A 61 5.85 15.34 -1.30
N ASP A 62 5.24 14.83 -2.37
CA ASP A 62 3.92 15.25 -2.83
C ASP A 62 2.81 14.56 -2.03
N THR A 63 2.00 15.37 -1.34
CA THR A 63 0.93 14.94 -0.45
C THR A 63 -0.20 14.21 -1.18
N VAL A 64 -0.34 14.38 -2.50
CA VAL A 64 -1.35 13.64 -3.28
C VAL A 64 -1.21 12.14 -3.11
N TRP A 65 0.02 11.64 -2.94
CA TRP A 65 0.28 10.22 -2.77
C TRP A 65 -0.15 9.73 -1.38
N LEU A 66 -0.01 10.56 -0.35
CA LEU A 66 -0.51 10.27 1.00
C LEU A 66 -2.04 10.21 1.02
N ASP A 67 -2.70 11.16 0.35
CA ASP A 67 -4.17 11.19 0.28
C ASP A 67 -4.72 9.98 -0.47
N ARG A 68 -4.05 9.57 -1.56
CA ARG A 68 -4.39 8.34 -2.28
C ARG A 68 -4.12 7.09 -1.43
N ALA A 69 -3.02 7.03 -0.68
CA ALA A 69 -2.73 5.94 0.24
C ALA A 69 -3.83 5.79 1.30
N ARG A 70 -4.24 6.90 1.91
CA ARG A 70 -5.34 6.96 2.89
C ARG A 70 -6.68 6.53 2.27
N THR A 71 -6.95 6.95 1.04
CA THR A 71 -8.15 6.54 0.31
C THR A 71 -8.18 5.02 0.10
N LEU A 72 -7.06 4.43 -0.33
CA LEU A 72 -6.96 2.97 -0.45
C LEU A 72 -7.05 2.26 0.90
N ALA A 73 -6.49 2.83 1.96
CA ALA A 73 -6.59 2.28 3.31
C ALA A 73 -8.05 2.23 3.80
N MET A 74 -8.81 3.31 3.59
CA MET A 74 -10.25 3.34 3.93
C MET A 74 -11.06 2.35 3.09
N HIS A 75 -10.76 2.22 1.79
CA HIS A 75 -11.38 1.19 0.96
C HIS A 75 -11.08 -0.22 1.49
N ALA A 76 -9.83 -0.48 1.90
CA ALA A 76 -9.41 -1.76 2.43
C ALA A 76 -10.09 -2.08 3.79
N CYS A 77 -10.37 -1.09 4.63
CA CYS A 77 -11.22 -1.27 5.82
C CYS A 77 -12.58 -1.85 5.44
N GLY A 78 -13.28 -1.25 4.46
CA GLY A 78 -14.55 -1.77 3.99
C GLY A 78 -14.45 -3.18 3.39
N GLN A 79 -13.33 -3.52 2.74
CA GLN A 79 -13.08 -4.91 2.30
C GLN A 79 -12.94 -5.88 3.47
N MET A 80 -12.19 -5.50 4.52
CA MET A 80 -12.04 -6.30 5.73
C MET A 80 -13.37 -6.48 6.45
N GLU A 81 -14.20 -5.42 6.55
CA GLU A 81 -15.50 -5.47 7.23
C GLU A 81 -16.45 -6.44 6.54
N ARG A 82 -16.53 -6.38 5.20
CA ARG A 82 -17.32 -7.32 4.41
C ARG A 82 -16.85 -8.76 4.58
N HIS A 83 -15.54 -8.99 4.50
CA HIS A 83 -14.98 -10.33 4.69
C HIS A 83 -15.25 -10.87 6.10
N ARG A 84 -15.13 -10.02 7.13
CA ARG A 84 -15.45 -10.40 8.52
C ARG A 84 -16.93 -10.75 8.68
N ALA A 85 -17.83 -9.98 8.07
CA ALA A 85 -19.26 -10.25 8.10
C ALA A 85 -19.62 -11.56 7.39
N GLU A 86 -18.95 -11.87 6.27
CA GLU A 86 -19.17 -13.09 5.48
C GLU A 86 -18.67 -14.35 6.20
N HIS A 87 -17.51 -14.29 6.84
CA HIS A 87 -16.84 -15.47 7.41
C HIS A 87 -16.90 -15.56 8.94
N GLY A 88 -17.51 -14.57 9.61
CA GLY A 88 -17.62 -14.52 11.07
C GLY A 88 -16.30 -14.24 11.82
N GLN A 89 -15.19 -14.02 11.10
CA GLN A 89 -13.86 -13.80 11.69
C GLN A 89 -12.95 -12.92 10.83
N CYS A 90 -11.97 -12.29 11.46
CA CYS A 90 -10.86 -11.64 10.76
C CYS A 90 -9.80 -12.67 10.34
N ARG A 91 -8.93 -12.28 9.40
CA ARG A 91 -7.75 -13.05 8.99
C ARG A 91 -6.52 -12.44 9.64
N TYR A 92 -5.89 -13.12 10.59
CA TYR A 92 -4.85 -12.49 11.42
C TYR A 92 -3.43 -12.54 10.85
N SER A 93 -3.22 -13.08 9.65
CA SER A 93 -1.88 -13.14 9.04
C SER A 93 -1.43 -11.77 8.50
N LEU A 94 -0.11 -11.52 8.56
CA LEU A 94 0.48 -10.28 8.05
C LEU A 94 0.29 -10.11 6.54
N TRP A 95 0.71 -11.10 5.75
CA TRP A 95 0.79 -10.98 4.30
C TRP A 95 -0.54 -11.16 3.58
N THR A 96 -1.40 -12.03 4.10
CA THR A 96 -2.64 -12.45 3.44
C THR A 96 -3.91 -12.05 4.20
N GLY A 97 -3.76 -11.50 5.41
CA GLY A 97 -4.83 -11.10 6.27
C GLY A 97 -4.84 -9.60 6.58
N ASP A 98 -5.51 -9.28 7.67
CA ASP A 98 -5.91 -7.95 8.11
C ASP A 98 -4.83 -7.28 8.96
N LEU A 99 -3.84 -8.03 9.45
CA LEU A 99 -2.69 -7.45 10.16
C LEU A 99 -1.86 -6.55 9.22
N GLY A 100 -1.72 -6.92 7.95
CA GLY A 100 -1.08 -6.05 6.94
C GLY A 100 -1.85 -4.75 6.68
N LEU A 101 -3.19 -4.79 6.75
CA LEU A 101 -4.02 -3.59 6.69
C LEU A 101 -3.81 -2.71 7.92
N ALA A 102 -3.76 -3.30 9.12
CA ALA A 102 -3.48 -2.55 10.35
C ALA A 102 -2.14 -1.81 10.27
N CYS A 103 -1.10 -2.44 9.72
CA CYS A 103 0.18 -1.78 9.47
C CYS A 103 0.04 -0.59 8.50
N LEU A 104 -0.73 -0.71 7.42
CA LEU A 104 -0.97 0.40 6.50
C LEU A 104 -1.68 1.56 7.21
N LEU A 105 -2.75 1.29 7.94
CA LEU A 105 -3.52 2.29 8.68
C LEU A 105 -2.65 3.05 9.68
N TRP A 106 -1.84 2.32 10.44
CA TRP A 106 -0.89 2.92 11.37
C TRP A 106 0.08 3.86 10.65
N ASN A 107 0.67 3.42 9.54
CA ASN A 107 1.61 4.24 8.76
C ASN A 107 0.94 5.49 8.17
N CYS A 108 -0.33 5.40 7.73
CA CYS A 108 -1.12 6.54 7.26
C CYS A 108 -1.37 7.61 8.35
N ILE A 109 -1.47 7.19 9.62
CA ILE A 109 -1.66 8.07 10.79
C ILE A 109 -0.30 8.63 11.24
N ALA A 110 0.69 7.77 11.40
CA ALA A 110 2.01 8.11 11.91
C ALA A 110 2.87 8.90 10.90
N GLY A 111 2.45 8.98 9.63
CA GLY A 111 3.24 9.64 8.58
C GLY A 111 4.52 8.88 8.26
N SER A 112 4.43 7.56 8.20
CA SER A 112 5.55 6.67 7.89
C SER A 112 5.28 5.85 6.62
N ASP A 113 6.33 5.33 6.01
CA ASP A 113 6.26 4.40 4.89
C ASP A 113 6.94 3.06 5.20
N ALA A 114 7.20 2.78 6.49
CA ALA A 114 7.90 1.59 6.95
C ALA A 114 7.07 0.33 6.63
N PHE A 115 7.50 -0.38 5.59
CA PHE A 115 6.88 -1.59 5.10
C PHE A 115 7.35 -2.77 5.97
N PRO A 116 6.44 -3.49 6.65
CA PRO A 116 6.80 -4.60 7.53
C PRO A 116 7.63 -5.66 6.79
N THR A 117 8.70 -6.18 7.41
CA THR A 117 9.60 -7.23 6.87
C THR A 117 10.41 -6.86 5.63
N LEU A 118 10.20 -5.67 5.05
CA LEU A 118 11.07 -5.11 4.02
C LEU A 118 12.01 -4.04 4.60
N ASP A 119 11.48 -3.17 5.45
CA ASP A 119 12.24 -2.06 6.04
C ASP A 119 12.55 -2.28 7.53
N MET A 120 11.84 -3.20 8.18
CA MET A 120 11.99 -3.52 9.61
C MET A 120 11.95 -5.02 9.82
N PHE A 121 12.89 -5.54 10.61
CA PHE A 121 13.03 -6.95 10.99
C PHE A 121 12.78 -7.13 12.49
#